data_AF-A0A832H5B9-F1
#
_entry.id   AF-A0A832H5B9-F1
#
_cell.length_a   1.000
_cell.length_b   1.000
_cell.length_c   1.000
_cell.angle_alpha   90.00
_cell.angle_beta   90.00
_cell.angle_gamma   90.00
#
_symmetry.space_group_name_H-M   'P 1'
#
loop_
_entity.id
_entity.type
_entity.pdbx_description
1 polymer ?
#
loop_
_entity_poly.entity_id
_entity_poly.type
_entity_poly.pdbx_seq_one_letter_code
_entity_poly.pdbx_strand_id
1 'polypeptide(L)'
;MEVIVQQSENIPRAIATTAQSYDLVILQVSPRHFTSVGLPLSDLTTQTVEQLTCSVIMLGSRPNRSFTVENNPLLSQSINTVTNHQN
;
A
#
# COMPACT_ATOMS: atom_id res chain seq x y z
N MET A 1 14.96 16.55 14.89
CA MET A 1 14.34 15.70 13.86
C MET A 1 15.19 15.86 12.61
N GLU A 2 15.85 14.78 12.19
CA GLU A 2 16.71 14.75 11.01
C GLU A 2 15.94 14.10 9.85
N VAL A 3 16.11 14.62 8.65
CA VAL A 3 15.54 14.03 7.42
C VAL A 3 16.70 13.60 6.55
N ILE A 4 16.80 12.30 6.30
CA ILE A 4 17.85 11.70 5.47
C ILE A 4 17.23 11.24 4.16
N VAL A 5 17.80 11.68 3.04
CA VAL A 5 17.41 11.25 1.69
C VAL A 5 18.57 10.47 1.10
N GLN A 6 18.34 9.19 0.82
CA GLN A 6 19.36 8.29 0.28
C GLN A 6 18.85 7.63 -1.00
N GLN A 7 19.70 7.59 -2.03
CA GLN A 7 19.46 6.76 -3.21
C GLN A 7 20.00 5.35 -2.96
N SER A 8 19.21 4.34 -3.31
CA SER A 8 19.62 2.94 -3.21
C SER A 8 18.98 2.14 -4.33
N GLU A 9 19.75 1.24 -4.93
CA GLU A 9 19.24 0.26 -5.90
C GLU A 9 18.40 -0.82 -5.21
N ASN A 10 18.69 -1.10 -3.94
CA ASN A 10 17.95 -2.06 -3.11
C ASN A 10 17.35 -1.33 -1.90
N ILE A 11 16.12 -0.84 -2.09
CA ILE A 11 15.38 -0.10 -1.07
C ILE A 11 15.08 -0.97 0.17
N PRO A 12 14.61 -2.23 0.05
CA PRO A 12 14.35 -3.08 1.22
C PRO A 12 15.57 -3.25 2.12
N ARG A 13 16.74 -3.53 1.52
CA ARG A 13 17.99 -3.67 2.27
C ARG A 13 18.43 -2.36 2.92
N ALA A 14 18.34 -1.24 2.21
CA ALA A 14 18.72 0.06 2.77
C ALA A 14 17.86 0.46 3.98
N ILE A 15 16.54 0.20 3.90
CA ILE A 15 15.62 0.40 5.03
C ILE A 15 16.01 -0.54 6.18
N ALA A 16 16.23 -1.83 5.91
CA ALA A 16 16.57 -2.80 6.94
C ALA A 16 17.91 -2.48 7.64
N THR A 17 18.94 -2.08 6.89
CA THR A 17 20.23 -1.65 7.45
C THR A 17 20.07 -0.41 8.31
N THR A 18 19.30 0.58 7.86
CA THR A 18 19.04 1.79 8.65
C THR A 18 18.24 1.47 9.91
N ALA A 19 17.26 0.56 9.81
CA ALA A 19 16.41 0.15 10.92
C ALA A 19 17.16 -0.57 12.05
N GLN A 20 18.37 -1.10 11.81
CA GLN A 20 19.17 -1.75 12.86
C GLN A 20 19.52 -0.83 14.04
N SER A 21 19.51 0.48 13.84
CA SER A 21 19.74 1.47 14.91
C SER A 21 18.46 1.98 15.57
N TYR A 22 17.28 1.39 15.28
CA TYR A 22 15.99 1.85 15.77
C TYR A 22 15.14 0.69 16.31
N ASP A 23 14.34 0.97 17.35
CA ASP A 23 13.47 -0.03 17.96
C ASP A 23 12.10 -0.18 17.23
N LEU A 24 11.77 0.80 16.40
CA LEU A 24 10.48 0.92 15.70
C LEU A 24 10.65 1.49 14.29
N VAL A 25 9.96 0.87 13.32
CA VAL A 25 9.80 1.38 11.96
C VAL A 25 8.31 1.59 11.66
N ILE A 26 7.98 2.73 11.05
CA ILE A 26 6.63 3.04 10.57
C ILE A 26 6.65 3.07 9.05
N LEU A 27 5.87 2.19 8.40
CA LEU A 27 5.74 2.11 6.95
C LEU A 27 4.34 2.55 6.53
N GLN A 28 4.26 3.44 5.55
CA GLN A 28 2.98 3.81 4.94
C GLN A 28 2.74 2.98 3.68
N VAL A 29 1.74 2.12 3.72
CA VAL A 29 1.34 1.25 2.61
C VAL A 29 0.25 1.93 1.81
N SER A 30 0.58 2.39 0.61
CA SER A 30 -0.38 2.97 -0.34
C SER A 30 -0.70 1.98 -1.46
N PRO A 31 -1.99 1.67 -1.71
CA PRO A 31 -2.40 0.72 -2.75
C PRO A 31 -2.29 1.28 -4.17
N ARG A 32 -1.86 2.54 -4.35
CA ARG A 32 -1.94 3.26 -5.65
C ARG A 32 -0.61 3.60 -6.29
N HIS A 33 0.50 3.10 -5.79
CA HIS A 33 1.81 3.44 -6.33
C HIS A 33 2.58 2.17 -6.70
N PHE A 34 3.00 2.13 -7.96
CA PHE A 34 4.18 1.38 -8.35
C PHE A 34 5.40 2.22 -8.02
N THR A 35 6.53 1.59 -7.73
CA THR A 35 7.80 2.32 -7.74
C THR A 35 8.04 2.91 -9.14
N SER A 36 8.94 3.87 -9.27
CA SER A 36 9.37 4.43 -10.58
C SER A 36 9.84 3.35 -11.58
N VAL A 37 10.04 2.11 -11.13
CA VAL A 37 10.53 0.95 -11.89
C VAL A 37 9.43 -0.09 -12.11
N GLY A 38 8.16 0.23 -11.84
CA GLY A 38 7.03 -0.66 -12.10
C GLY A 38 6.86 -1.82 -11.11
N LEU A 39 7.63 -1.84 -10.01
CA LEU A 39 7.46 -2.85 -8.96
C LEU A 39 6.25 -2.48 -8.10
N PRO A 40 5.35 -3.44 -7.80
CA PRO A 40 4.28 -3.22 -6.83
C PRO A 40 4.87 -2.80 -5.49
N LEU A 41 4.40 -1.69 -4.93
CA LEU A 41 4.83 -1.26 -3.59
C LEU A 41 4.48 -2.30 -2.52
N SER A 42 3.46 -3.14 -2.75
CA SER A 42 3.14 -4.29 -1.90
C SER A 42 4.32 -5.24 -1.76
N ASP A 43 4.98 -5.58 -2.86
CA ASP A 43 6.07 -6.55 -2.89
C ASP A 43 7.31 -5.96 -2.23
N LEU A 44 7.57 -4.67 -2.47
CA LEU A 44 8.60 -3.91 -1.77
C LEU A 44 8.38 -3.91 -0.26
N THR A 45 7.14 -3.66 0.16
CA THR A 45 6.75 -3.61 1.57
C THR A 45 6.95 -4.99 2.20
N THR A 46 6.50 -6.06 1.55
CA THR A 46 6.69 -7.45 1.98
C THR A 46 8.17 -7.77 2.15
N GLN A 47 8.99 -7.51 1.12
CA GLN A 47 10.44 -7.75 1.17
C GLN A 47 11.14 -6.95 2.28
N THR A 48 10.67 -5.74 2.54
CA THR A 48 11.22 -4.88 3.61
C THR A 48 10.89 -5.48 4.97
N VAL A 49 9.64 -5.86 5.20
CA VAL A 49 9.16 -6.40 6.48
C VAL A 49 9.82 -7.73 6.81
N GLU A 50 10.05 -8.58 5.82
CA GLU A 50 10.79 -9.84 5.97
C GLU A 50 12.24 -9.63 6.44
N GLN A 51 12.83 -8.46 6.19
CA GLN A 51 14.21 -8.13 6.55
C GLN A 51 14.32 -7.33 7.86
N LEU A 52 13.21 -6.86 8.42
CA LEU A 52 13.20 -6.08 9.65
C LEU A 52 13.24 -6.98 10.88
N THR A 53 14.09 -6.62 11.85
CA THR A 53 14.20 -7.31 13.14
C THR A 53 13.58 -6.53 14.30
N CYS A 54 13.15 -5.29 14.05
CA CYS A 54 12.55 -4.39 15.03
C CYS A 54 11.01 -4.43 14.98
N SER A 55 10.34 -3.68 15.86
CA SER A 55 8.89 -3.53 15.79
C SER A 55 8.48 -2.79 14.52
N VAL A 56 7.38 -3.19 13.90
CA VAL A 56 6.88 -2.58 12.66
C VAL A 56 5.42 -2.16 12.81
N ILE A 57 5.12 -0.91 12.47
CA ILE A 57 3.75 -0.40 12.31
C ILE A 57 3.51 -0.13 10.83
N MET A 58 2.49 -0.77 10.28
CA MET A 58 2.00 -0.49 8.93
C MET A 58 0.78 0.42 8.96
N LEU A 59 0.86 1.55 8.26
CA LEU A 59 -0.24 2.49 8.07
C LEU A 59 -0.80 2.30 6.66
N GLY A 60 -2.00 1.72 6.57
CA GLY A 60 -2.69 1.56 5.29
C GLY A 60 -3.36 2.85 4.82
N SER A 61 -3.32 3.12 3.53
CA SER A 61 -4.20 4.10 2.88
C SER A 61 -5.60 3.51 2.70
N ARG A 62 -6.65 4.25 3.09
CA ARG A 62 -8.01 3.88 2.70
C ARG A 62 -8.12 3.88 1.17
N PRO A 63 -8.77 2.88 0.54
CA PRO A 63 -9.14 3.00 -0.86
C PRO A 63 -9.98 4.26 -1.00
N ASN A 64 -9.56 5.18 -1.84
CA ASN A 64 -10.32 6.39 -2.14
C ASN A 64 -11.65 5.91 -2.73
N ARG A 65 -12.73 5.92 -1.94
CA ARG A 65 -14.08 5.82 -2.49
C ARG A 65 -14.25 7.09 -3.29
N SER A 66 -13.88 7.05 -4.56
CA SER A 66 -14.32 8.01 -5.53
C SER A 66 -15.85 7.90 -5.54
N PHE A 67 -16.52 8.73 -4.74
CA PHE A 67 -17.92 9.00 -4.97
C PHE A 67 -17.97 9.82 -6.24
N THR A 68 -18.08 9.14 -7.38
CA THR A 68 -18.56 9.80 -8.59
C THR A 68 -19.98 10.25 -8.26
N VAL A 69 -20.18 11.54 -8.00
CA VAL A 69 -21.51 12.14 -8.05
C VAL A 69 -21.91 12.10 -9.52
N GLU A 70 -22.54 11.00 -9.91
CA GLU A 70 -23.05 10.84 -11.27
C GLU A 70 -24.33 11.66 -11.41
N ASN A 71 -24.19 12.92 -11.82
CA ASN A 71 -25.33 13.68 -12.34
C ASN A 71 -25.64 13.26 -13.78
N ASN A 72 -25.90 11.96 -14.00
CA ASN A 72 -26.39 11.47 -15.28
C ASN A 72 -27.40 10.34 -15.04
N PRO A 73 -28.68 10.50 -15.43
CA PRO A 73 -29.76 9.58 -15.03
C PRO A 73 -29.75 8.21 -15.74
N LEU A 74 -28.65 7.75 -16.34
CA LEU A 74 -28.64 6.56 -17.21
C LEU A 74 -27.64 5.44 -16.85
N LEU A 75 -26.78 5.53 -15.82
CA LEU A 75 -25.96 4.38 -15.37
C LEU A 75 -26.43 3.74 -14.04
N SER A 76 -27.74 3.67 -13.84
CA SER A 76 -28.39 2.75 -12.88
C SER A 76 -28.25 1.27 -13.28
N GLN A 77 -27.07 0.84 -13.74
CA GLN A 77 -26.81 -0.54 -14.13
C GLN A 77 -25.46 -0.98 -13.59
N SER A 78 -25.43 -1.32 -12.29
CA SER A 78 -24.61 -2.40 -11.74
C SER A 78 -24.99 -2.62 -10.27
N ILE A 79 -26.25 -3.00 -10.02
CA ILE A 79 -26.58 -3.77 -8.81
C ILE A 79 -26.76 -5.21 -9.28
N ASN A 80 -25.73 -6.03 -9.11
CA ASN A 80 -25.81 -7.46 -9.38
C ASN A 80 -26.58 -8.13 -8.24
N THR A 81 -27.90 -8.32 -8.42
CA THR A 81 -28.70 -9.20 -7.57
C THR A 81 -28.54 -10.64 -8.07
N VAL A 82 -27.91 -11.49 -7.26
CA VAL A 82 -27.89 -12.94 -7.47
C VAL A 82 -29.24 -13.49 -7.02
N THR A 83 -30.13 -13.80 -7.97
CA THR A 83 -31.38 -14.50 -7.68
C THR A 83 -31.10 -16.00 -7.61
N ASN A 84 -31.17 -16.57 -6.42
CA ASN A 84 -31.19 -18.02 -6.21
C ASN A 84 -32.62 -18.41 -5.84
N HIS A 85 -33.33 -19.14 -6.71
CA HIS A 85 -34.53 -19.85 -6.28
C HIS A 85 -34.58 -21.24 -6.90
N GLN A 86 -34.52 -22.21 -5.99
CA GLN A 86 -34.77 -23.64 -6.17
C GLN A 86 -36.19 -23.87 -6.68
N ASN A 87 -36.36 -24.88 -7.52
CA ASN A 87 -37.48 -25.80 -7.42
C ASN A 87 -36.95 -27.22 -7.65
#